data_AF-A0A9D8G8U9-F1
#
_entry.id   AF-A0A9D8G8U9-F1
#
_cell.length_a   1.000
_cell.length_b   1.000
_cell.length_c   1.000
_cell.angle_alpha   90.00
_cell.angle_beta   90.00
_cell.angle_gamma   90.00
#
_symmetry.space_group_name_H-M   'P 1'
#
loop_
_entity.id
_entity.type
_entity.pdbx_description
1 polymer ?
#
loop_
_entity_poly.entity_id
_entity_poly.type
_entity_poly.pdbx_seq_one_letter_code
_entity_poly.pdbx_strand_id
1 'polypeptide(L)'
;MINYILRRILIAMPLLLVMSLVTFLAINLAPGNFFDSLRLDPQFSEETIKHYESLYHLDKPVIAQYFYWLKNLLKLDFGYSFFYNCPVKKIIAGRLLNTLLLSVVSLFFTWIIAIPLGIIAAVNRNKFVDRFFSLISFVGLS
;
A
#
# COMPACT_ATOMS: atom_id res chain seq x y z
N MET A 1 3.65 24.22 -14.91
CA MET A 1 3.42 22.77 -14.70
C MET A 1 4.50 22.12 -13.84
N ILE A 2 5.81 22.33 -14.10
CA ILE A 2 6.90 21.77 -13.30
C ILE A 2 6.82 22.16 -11.82
N ASN A 3 6.62 23.45 -11.51
CA ASN A 3 6.44 23.92 -10.11
C ASN A 3 5.27 23.24 -9.39
N TYR A 4 4.19 22.91 -10.12
CA TYR A 4 3.04 22.22 -9.57
C TYR A 4 3.36 20.75 -9.27
N ILE A 5 4.05 20.06 -10.19
CA ILE A 5 4.50 18.67 -9.99
C ILE A 5 5.46 18.59 -8.80
N LEU A 6 6.46 19.49 -8.74
CA LEU A 6 7.41 19.57 -7.63
C LEU A 6 6.70 19.80 -6.30
N ARG A 7 5.77 20.76 -6.24
CA ARG A 7 4.96 21.01 -5.04
C ARG A 7 4.17 19.76 -4.62
N ARG A 8 3.58 19.02 -5.55
CA ARG A 8 2.87 17.77 -5.25
C ARG A 8 3.79 16.70 -4.69
N ILE A 9 4.96 16.49 -5.30
CA ILE A 9 5.95 15.51 -4.83
C ILE A 9 6.46 15.90 -3.43
N LEU A 10 6.74 17.19 -3.20
CA LEU A 10 7.17 17.70 -1.91
C LEU A 10 6.11 17.54 -0.82
N ILE A 11 4.81 17.61 -1.15
CA ILE A 11 3.72 17.33 -0.20
C ILE A 11 3.54 15.82 0.00
N ALA A 12 3.75 15.01 -1.04
CA ALA A 12 3.62 13.55 -0.97
C ALA A 12 4.69 12.91 -0.09
N MET A 13 5.94 13.40 -0.11
CA MET A 13 7.02 12.86 0.71
C MET A 13 6.73 12.84 2.23
N PRO A 14 6.37 13.97 2.88
CA PRO A 14 6.03 13.96 4.31
C PRO A 14 4.79 13.12 4.58
N LEU A 15 3.79 13.12 3.69
CA LEU A 15 2.61 12.26 3.83
C LEU A 15 3.00 10.78 3.87
N LEU A 16 3.85 10.33 2.93
CA LEU A 16 4.34 8.95 2.87
C LEU A 16 5.18 8.59 4.10
N LEU A 17 6.03 9.50 4.57
CA LEU A 17 6.82 9.29 5.78
C LEU A 17 5.91 9.12 7.01
N VAL A 18 4.94 10.01 7.21
CA VAL A 18 3.98 9.91 8.32
C VAL A 18 3.17 8.63 8.23
N MET A 19 2.60 8.31 7.06
CA MET A 19 1.80 7.11 6.85
C MET A 19 2.63 5.83 7.09
N SER A 20 3.88 5.80 6.60
CA SER A 20 4.78 4.66 6.81
C SER A 20 5.15 4.49 8.28
N LEU A 21 5.42 5.57 9.01
CA LEU A 21 5.71 5.54 10.44
C LEU A 21 4.50 5.05 11.24
N VAL A 22 3.30 5.58 10.96
CA VAL A 22 2.06 5.13 11.61
C VAL A 22 1.81 3.65 11.35
N THR A 23 1.97 3.20 10.11
CA THR A 23 1.79 1.78 9.75
C THR A 23 2.84 0.90 10.42
N PHE A 24 4.10 1.35 10.47
CA PHE A 24 5.19 0.62 11.12
C PHE A 24 4.94 0.47 12.63
N LEU A 25 4.51 1.55 13.30
CA LEU A 25 4.11 1.51 14.70
C LEU A 25 2.91 0.59 14.92
N ALA A 26 1.90 0.65 14.07
CA ALA A 26 0.73 -0.23 14.16
C ALA A 26 1.10 -1.71 14.06
N ILE A 27 2.05 -2.07 13.19
CA ILE A 27 2.57 -3.44 13.07
C ILE A 27 3.37 -3.83 14.33
N ASN A 28 4.21 -2.94 14.87
CA ASN A 28 5.02 -3.21 16.07
C ASN A 28 4.19 -3.26 17.37
N LEU A 29 2.98 -2.70 17.38
CA LEU A 29 2.05 -2.80 18.50
C LEU A 29 1.38 -4.19 18.56
N ALA A 30 1.35 -4.93 17.46
CA ALA A 30 0.88 -6.30 17.48
C ALA A 30 1.85 -7.17 18.29
N PRO A 31 1.36 -7.98 19.25
CA PRO A 31 2.23 -8.83 20.04
C PRO A 31 2.85 -9.92 19.16
N GLY A 32 4.17 -10.04 19.23
CA GLY A 32 4.95 -11.08 18.58
C GLY A 32 5.65 -10.65 17.28
N ASN A 33 6.72 -11.35 16.94
CA ASN A 33 7.46 -11.22 15.69
C ASN A 33 7.45 -12.56 14.91
N PHE A 34 7.91 -12.57 13.66
CA PHE A 34 7.96 -13.80 12.84
C PHE A 34 8.83 -14.90 13.48
N PHE A 35 9.84 -14.53 14.27
CA PHE A 35 10.73 -15.48 14.93
C PHE A 35 10.12 -16.09 16.21
N ASP A 36 9.08 -15.48 16.79
CA ASP A 36 8.39 -16.04 17.96
C ASP A 36 7.67 -17.35 17.63
N SER A 37 7.16 -17.51 16.41
CA SER A 37 6.63 -18.81 15.97
C SER A 37 7.75 -19.84 15.74
N LEU A 38 8.92 -19.42 15.29
CA LEU A 38 10.10 -20.28 15.14
C LEU A 38 10.71 -20.70 16.48
N ARG A 39 10.55 -19.90 17.55
CA ARG A 39 10.96 -20.27 18.92
C ARG A 39 10.19 -21.48 19.46
N LEU A 40 8.99 -21.73 18.96
CA LEU A 40 8.17 -22.88 19.34
C LEU A 40 8.57 -24.16 18.60
N ASP A 41 9.40 -24.06 17.55
CA ASP A 41 9.89 -25.19 16.79
C ASP A 41 11.23 -25.69 17.36
N PRO A 42 11.28 -26.92 17.93
CA PRO A 42 12.49 -27.47 18.56
C PRO A 42 13.65 -27.72 17.58
N GLN A 43 13.44 -27.56 16.27
CA GLN A 43 14.51 -27.66 15.27
C GLN A 43 15.44 -26.44 15.25
N PHE A 44 14.99 -25.29 15.78
CA PHE A 44 15.76 -24.06 15.79
C PHE A 44 16.39 -23.82 17.17
N SER A 45 17.72 -23.71 17.22
CA SER A 45 18.40 -23.33 18.45
C SER A 45 18.10 -21.87 18.81
N GLU A 46 17.96 -21.59 20.11
CA GLU A 46 17.69 -20.23 20.60
C GLU A 46 18.80 -19.24 20.19
N GLU A 47 20.05 -19.72 20.09
CA GLU A 47 21.19 -18.94 19.60
C GLU A 47 21.02 -18.52 18.13
N THR A 48 20.52 -19.42 17.28
CA THR A 48 20.25 -19.13 15.87
C THR A 48 19.17 -18.06 15.74
N ILE A 49 18.12 -18.14 16.57
CA ILE A 49 17.04 -17.16 16.57
C ILE A 49 17.54 -15.77 16.99
N LYS A 50 18.32 -15.68 18.07
CA LYS A 50 18.92 -14.42 18.53
C LYS A 50 19.86 -13.83 17.48
N HIS A 51 20.60 -14.68 16.76
CA HIS A 51 21.45 -14.23 15.65
C HIS A 51 20.62 -13.57 14.55
N TYR A 52 19.51 -14.19 14.13
CA TYR A 52 18.62 -13.60 13.14
C TYR A 52 17.94 -12.32 13.64
N GLU A 53 17.48 -12.26 14.88
CA GLU A 53 16.91 -11.03 15.44
C GLU A 53 17.90 -9.86 15.40
N SER A 54 19.16 -10.12 15.75
CA SER A 54 20.22 -9.10 15.66
C SER A 54 20.53 -8.72 14.22
N LEU A 55 20.54 -9.70 13.29
CA LEU A 55 20.79 -9.47 11.86
C LEU A 55 19.72 -8.57 11.24
N TYR A 56 18.47 -8.73 11.64
CA TYR A 56 17.32 -7.93 11.17
C TYR A 56 17.01 -6.73 12.07
N HIS A 57 17.87 -6.42 13.05
CA HIS A 57 17.74 -5.31 13.98
C HIS A 57 16.47 -5.33 14.84
N LEU A 58 15.85 -6.49 15.02
CA LEU A 58 14.64 -6.66 15.84
C LEU A 58 14.92 -6.51 17.34
N ASP A 59 16.21 -6.55 17.73
CA ASP A 59 16.71 -6.29 19.08
C ASP A 59 16.82 -4.79 19.43
N LYS A 60 16.64 -3.89 18.46
CA LYS A 60 16.80 -2.43 18.64
C LYS A 60 15.49 -1.76 19.05
N PRO A 61 15.53 -0.54 19.65
CA PRO A 61 14.32 0.24 19.88
C PRO A 61 13.53 0.47 18.60
N VAL A 62 12.19 0.45 18.65
CA VAL A 62 11.28 0.52 17.49
C VAL A 62 11.61 1.65 16.53
N ILE A 63 11.98 2.82 17.05
CA ILE A 63 12.36 3.99 16.24
C ILE A 63 13.63 3.70 15.43
N ALA A 64 14.64 3.05 16.03
CA ALA A 64 15.85 2.65 15.31
C ALA A 64 15.53 1.62 14.21
N GLN A 65 14.66 0.65 14.50
CA GLN A 65 14.20 -0.34 13.51
C GLN A 65 13.57 0.33 12.29
N TYR A 66 12.71 1.34 12.52
CA TYR A 66 12.10 2.13 11.45
C TYR A 66 13.16 2.80 10.55
N PHE A 67 14.19 3.41 11.13
CA PHE A 67 15.25 4.04 10.34
C PHE A 67 16.12 3.04 9.58
N TYR A 68 16.42 1.87 10.14
CA TYR A 68 17.10 0.80 9.41
C TYR A 68 16.26 0.32 8.22
N TRP A 69 14.97 0.06 8.45
CA TRP A 69 14.02 -0.32 7.40
C TRP A 69 13.91 0.76 6.31
N LEU A 70 13.72 2.03 6.71
CA LEU A 70 13.61 3.16 5.77
C LEU A 70 14.89 3.33 4.94
N LYS A 71 16.06 3.18 5.56
CA LYS A 71 17.36 3.25 4.86
C LYS A 71 17.51 2.16 3.80
N ASN A 72 17.06 0.95 4.08
CA ASN A 72 17.07 -0.16 3.12
C ASN A 72 16.05 0.10 2.00
N LEU A 73 14.86 0.59 2.34
CA LEU A 73 13.82 0.96 1.37
C LEU A 73 14.30 2.03 0.39
N LEU A 74 15.03 3.05 0.86
CA LEU A 74 15.62 4.10 0.00
C LEU A 74 16.66 3.54 -0.98
N LYS A 75 17.29 2.39 -0.67
CA LYS A 75 18.18 1.66 -1.58
C LYS A 75 17.44 0.68 -2.50
N LEU A 76 16.10 0.71 -2.49
CA LEU A 76 15.23 -0.26 -3.17
C LEU A 76 15.41 -1.70 -2.68
N ASP A 77 15.92 -1.86 -1.46
CA ASP A 77 15.98 -3.14 -0.76
C ASP A 77 14.77 -3.29 0.16
N PHE A 78 13.81 -4.09 -0.30
CA PHE A 78 12.58 -4.40 0.42
C PHE A 78 12.75 -5.57 1.40
N GLY A 79 13.92 -6.20 1.42
CA GLY A 79 14.20 -7.36 2.24
C GLY A 79 13.59 -8.68 1.73
N TYR A 80 13.60 -9.66 2.63
CA TYR A 80 13.15 -11.03 2.39
C TYR A 80 11.88 -11.32 3.17
N SER A 81 10.90 -11.94 2.51
CA SER A 81 9.69 -12.41 3.17
C SER A 81 9.93 -13.83 3.66
N PHE A 82 10.00 -14.00 4.97
CA PHE A 82 10.13 -15.33 5.56
C PHE A 82 8.85 -16.17 5.41
N PHE A 83 7.69 -15.52 5.44
CA PHE A 83 6.41 -16.22 5.26
C PHE A 83 6.26 -16.80 3.83
N TYR A 84 6.64 -16.02 2.81
CA TYR A 84 6.53 -16.43 1.42
C TYR A 84 7.83 -17.04 0.86
N ASN A 85 8.86 -17.18 1.69
CA ASN A 85 10.19 -17.69 1.34
C ASN A 85 10.75 -17.08 0.04
N CYS A 86 10.64 -15.76 -0.13
CA CYS A 86 11.11 -15.07 -1.33
C CYS A 86 11.37 -13.57 -1.09
N PRO A 87 12.15 -12.89 -1.98
CA PRO A 87 12.33 -11.45 -1.88
C PRO A 87 11.01 -10.70 -1.96
N VAL A 88 10.80 -9.73 -1.06
CA VAL A 88 9.54 -8.96 -0.96
C VAL A 88 9.22 -8.25 -2.29
N LYS A 89 10.24 -7.84 -3.04
CA LYS A 89 10.10 -7.25 -4.38
C LYS A 89 9.28 -8.12 -5.35
N LYS A 90 9.43 -9.46 -5.31
CA LYS A 90 8.65 -10.37 -6.18
C LYS A 90 7.17 -10.35 -5.82
N ILE A 91 6.87 -10.31 -4.53
CA ILE A 91 5.50 -10.27 -4.00
C ILE A 91 4.83 -8.95 -4.40
N ILE A 92 5.54 -7.82 -4.19
CA ILE A 92 5.05 -6.50 -4.58
C ILE A 92 4.81 -6.44 -6.09
N ALA A 93 5.76 -6.90 -6.91
CA ALA A 93 5.64 -6.86 -8.36
C ALA A 93 4.40 -7.63 -8.85
N GLY A 94 4.15 -8.84 -8.32
CA GLY A 94 2.95 -9.62 -8.68
C GLY A 94 1.65 -8.90 -8.30
N ARG A 95 1.58 -8.34 -7.08
CA ARG A 95 0.39 -7.60 -6.63
C ARG A 95 0.18 -6.30 -7.39
N LEU A 96 1.26 -5.60 -7.72
CA LEU A 96 1.22 -4.36 -8.49
C LEU A 96 0.64 -4.60 -9.88
N LEU A 97 1.08 -5.64 -10.59
CA LEU A 97 0.55 -6.01 -11.91
C LEU A 97 -0.95 -6.31 -11.85
N ASN A 98 -1.39 -7.09 -10.86
CA ASN A 98 -2.80 -7.40 -10.69
C ASN A 98 -3.63 -6.15 -10.39
N THR A 99 -3.13 -5.26 -9.53
CA THR A 99 -3.80 -3.98 -9.21
C THR A 99 -3.89 -3.10 -10.44
N LEU A 100 -2.81 -2.97 -11.22
CA LEU A 100 -2.79 -2.18 -12.44
C LEU A 100 -3.79 -2.73 -13.47
N LEU A 101 -3.81 -4.05 -13.68
CA LEU A 101 -4.77 -4.67 -14.59
C LEU A 101 -6.20 -4.39 -14.13
N LEU A 102 -6.50 -4.62 -12.85
CA LEU A 102 -7.82 -4.36 -12.30
C LEU A 102 -8.23 -2.89 -12.43
N SER A 103 -7.33 -1.96 -12.13
CA SER A 103 -7.58 -0.52 -12.25
C SER A 103 -7.81 -0.10 -13.70
N VAL A 104 -7.00 -0.59 -14.66
CA VAL A 104 -7.16 -0.25 -16.08
C VAL A 104 -8.46 -0.80 -16.63
N VAL A 105 -8.79 -2.05 -16.33
CA VAL A 105 -10.05 -2.68 -16.75
C VAL A 105 -11.23 -1.95 -16.12
N SER A 106 -11.18 -1.65 -14.82
CA SER A 106 -12.21 -0.89 -14.13
C SER A 106 -12.41 0.49 -14.76
N LEU A 107 -11.34 1.26 -14.98
CA LEU A 107 -11.40 2.58 -15.61
C LEU A 107 -12.00 2.51 -17.01
N PHE A 108 -11.61 1.51 -17.80
CA PHE A 108 -12.13 1.31 -19.15
C PHE A 108 -13.65 1.10 -19.14
N PHE A 109 -14.15 0.17 -18.32
CA PHE A 109 -15.59 -0.06 -18.18
C PHE A 109 -16.32 1.15 -17.58
N THR A 110 -15.71 1.82 -16.60
CA THR A 110 -16.25 3.05 -16.03
C THR A 110 -16.42 4.11 -17.11
N TRP A 111 -15.45 4.31 -18.00
CA TRP A 111 -15.58 5.28 -19.08
C TRP A 111 -16.64 4.90 -20.11
N ILE A 112 -16.72 3.62 -20.48
CA ILE A 112 -17.75 3.12 -21.41
C ILE A 112 -19.16 3.39 -20.90
N ILE A 113 -19.38 3.35 -19.58
CA ILE A 113 -20.71 3.54 -19.00
C ILE A 113 -20.93 4.99 -18.60
N ALA A 114 -20.00 5.58 -17.85
CA ALA A 114 -20.15 6.91 -17.28
C ALA A 114 -20.15 8.02 -18.33
N ILE A 115 -19.36 7.89 -19.40
CA ILE A 115 -19.30 8.94 -20.45
C ILE A 115 -20.64 9.01 -21.21
N PRO A 116 -21.21 7.91 -21.77
CA PRO A 116 -22.51 7.98 -22.44
C PRO A 116 -23.64 8.42 -21.51
N LEU A 117 -23.70 7.91 -20.27
CA LEU A 117 -24.71 8.34 -19.30
C LEU A 117 -24.58 9.84 -18.98
N GLY A 118 -23.35 10.33 -18.81
CA GLY A 118 -23.06 11.75 -18.62
C GLY A 118 -23.50 12.60 -19.81
N ILE A 119 -23.26 12.14 -21.04
CA ILE A 119 -23.71 12.82 -22.27
C ILE A 119 -25.25 12.84 -22.35
N ILE A 120 -25.91 11.71 -22.09
CA ILE A 120 -27.38 11.61 -22.14
C ILE A 120 -28.03 12.53 -21.11
N ALA A 121 -27.48 12.59 -19.89
CA ALA A 121 -27.94 13.51 -18.84
C ALA A 121 -27.74 14.97 -19.27
N ALA A 122 -26.56 15.32 -19.82
CA ALA A 122 -26.24 16.68 -20.26
C ALA A 122 -27.14 17.16 -21.42
N VAL A 123 -27.44 16.30 -22.40
CA VAL A 123 -28.34 16.64 -23.52
C VAL A 123 -29.79 16.75 -23.08
N ASN A 124 -30.21 15.98 -22.07
CA ASN A 124 -31.57 16.02 -21.50
C ASN A 124 -31.68 16.88 -20.25
N ARG A 125 -30.87 17.93 -20.16
CA ARG A 125 -30.82 18.84 -19.01
C ARG A 125 -32.21 19.24 -18.50
N ASN A 126 -32.41 19.17 -17.19
CA ASN A 126 -33.65 19.48 -16.47
C ASN A 126 -34.83 18.53 -16.75
N LYS A 127 -34.66 17.47 -17.54
CA LYS A 127 -35.68 16.44 -17.73
C LYS A 127 -35.56 15.33 -16.67
N PHE A 128 -36.56 14.46 -16.62
CA PHE A 128 -36.58 13.31 -15.69
C PHE A 128 -35.33 12.42 -15.81
N VAL A 129 -34.86 12.17 -17.03
CA VAL A 129 -33.67 11.35 -17.32
C VAL A 129 -32.40 11.93 -16.68
N ASP A 130 -32.19 13.24 -16.78
CA ASP A 130 -31.07 13.93 -16.14
C ASP A 130 -31.14 13.85 -14.61
N ARG A 131 -32.32 14.13 -14.02
CA ARG A 131 -32.52 14.05 -12.56
C ARG A 131 -32.31 12.63 -12.02
N PHE A 132 -32.75 11.61 -12.75
CA PHE A 132 -32.60 10.21 -12.37
C PHE A 132 -31.13 9.79 -12.33
N PHE A 133 -30.37 10.03 -13.41
CA PHE A 133 -28.95 9.68 -13.46
C PHE A 133 -28.11 10.52 -12.49
N SER A 134 -28.39 11.81 -12.35
CA SER A 134 -27.72 12.67 -11.37
C SER A 134 -27.93 12.20 -9.94
N LEU A 135 -29.15 11.75 -9.58
CA LEU A 135 -29.45 11.22 -8.24
C LEU A 135 -28.69 9.90 -7.99
N ILE A 136 -28.64 9.01 -8.97
CA ILE A 136 -27.85 7.76 -8.88
C ILE A 136 -26.35 8.07 -8.72
N SER A 137 -25.81 9.00 -9.51
CA SER A 137 -24.40 9.41 -9.39
C SER A 137 -24.10 10.03 -8.03
N PHE A 138 -25.03 10.81 -7.46
CA PHE A 138 -24.86 11.42 -6.15
C PHE A 138 -24.85 10.37 -5.02
N VAL A 139 -25.72 9.37 -5.10
CA VAL A 139 -25.72 8.24 -4.15
C VAL A 139 -24.42 7.44 -4.24
N GLY A 140 -23.89 7.23 -5.46
CA GLY A 140 -22.65 6.48 -5.67
C GLY A 140 -21.35 7.23 -5.37
N LEU A 141 -21.40 8.52 -5.01
CA LEU A 141 -20.23 9.34 -4.70
C LEU A 141 -19.69 9.15 -3.27
N SER A 142 -20.34 8.30 -2.47
CA SER A 142 -19.98 7.96 -1.07
C SER A 142 -19.57 6.50 -0.96
#